data_AF-A0A842NC26-F1
#
_entry.id   AF-A0A842NC26-F1
#
_cell.length_a   1.000
_cell.length_b   1.000
_cell.length_c   1.000
_cell.angle_alpha   90.00
_cell.angle_beta   90.00
_cell.angle_gamma   90.00
#
_symmetry.space_group_name_H-M   'P 1'
#
loop_
_entity.id
_entity.type
_entity.pdbx_description
1 polymer ?
#
loop_
_entity_poly.entity_id
_entity_poly.type
_entity_poly.pdbx_seq_one_letter_code
_entity_poly.pdbx_strand_id
1 'polypeptide(L)'
;VNLGYVAGGNQLLEQWKDDLIAITPYDAYGNSLADMPMMSNFNELKVEADLMIGLDARGLETIYVVRYNTPVLEMGGTDSASYLALSYTAGYFKGMIMGQRGGAEYEILSGIAGKARSYLQNTFTISTIMVIIMIVANVQYVLKKKEEN
;
A
#
# COMPACT_ATOMS: atom_id res chain seq x y z
N VAL A 1 10.31 10.32 12.77
CA VAL A 1 10.87 9.19 13.55
C VAL A 1 10.85 7.94 12.67
N ASN A 2 11.93 7.15 12.64
CA ASN A 2 11.99 5.89 11.86
C ASN A 2 12.19 4.72 12.81
N LEU A 3 11.13 3.96 13.11
CA LEU A 3 11.20 2.81 14.04
C LEU A 3 11.92 1.60 13.45
N GLY A 4 12.21 1.59 12.14
CA GLY A 4 12.80 0.45 11.45
C GLY A 4 11.84 -0.73 11.36
N TYR A 5 12.40 -1.93 11.26
CA TYR A 5 11.62 -3.17 11.30
C TYR A 5 11.47 -3.64 12.74
N VAL A 6 10.22 -3.72 13.21
CA VAL A 6 9.87 -4.31 14.50
C VAL A 6 8.95 -5.49 14.24
N ALA A 7 9.35 -6.68 14.69
CA ALA A 7 8.58 -7.89 14.45
C ALA A 7 7.31 -7.93 15.31
N GLY A 8 6.21 -8.48 14.77
CA GLY A 8 4.96 -8.71 15.50
C GLY A 8 3.68 -8.38 14.73
N GLY A 9 3.77 -7.74 13.57
CA GLY A 9 2.63 -7.49 12.67
C GLY A 9 1.46 -6.79 13.38
N ASN A 10 0.24 -7.28 13.15
CA ASN A 10 -0.98 -6.72 13.77
C ASN A 10 -0.97 -6.78 15.30
N GLN A 11 -0.26 -7.74 15.90
CA GLN A 11 -0.18 -7.86 17.35
C GLN A 11 0.72 -6.78 17.96
N LEU A 12 1.77 -6.37 17.25
CA LEU A 12 2.60 -5.22 17.63
C LEU A 12 1.80 -3.91 17.57
N LEU A 13 1.03 -3.70 16.50
CA LEU A 13 0.18 -2.51 16.36
C LEU A 13 -0.85 -2.41 17.51
N GLU A 14 -1.36 -3.54 17.97
CA GLU A 14 -2.24 -3.60 19.15
C GLU A 14 -1.50 -3.26 20.46
N GLN A 15 -0.23 -3.64 20.58
CA GLN A 15 0.60 -3.30 21.75
C GLN A 15 0.97 -1.81 21.78
N TRP A 16 1.26 -1.23 20.62
CA TRP A 16 1.55 0.19 20.49
C TRP A 16 0.35 1.11 20.74
N LYS A 17 -0.86 0.55 20.95
CA LYS A 17 -2.06 1.36 21.12
C LYS A 17 -2.02 2.23 22.39
N ASP A 18 -1.45 1.70 23.48
CA ASP A 18 -1.49 2.29 24.82
C ASP A 18 -0.11 2.79 25.27
N ASP A 19 0.99 2.30 24.70
CA ASP A 19 2.34 2.79 25.01
C ASP A 19 3.36 2.36 23.94
N LEU A 20 3.64 3.24 22.98
CA LEU A 20 4.60 2.96 21.91
C LEU A 20 6.04 3.00 22.41
N ILE A 21 6.40 3.96 23.27
CA ILE A 21 7.77 4.14 23.74
C ILE A 21 8.20 2.99 24.66
N ALA A 22 7.30 2.44 25.48
CA ALA A 22 7.62 1.27 26.31
C ALA A 22 7.96 0.02 25.47
N ILE A 23 7.32 -0.14 24.31
CA ILE A 23 7.50 -1.30 23.43
C ILE A 23 8.66 -1.09 22.45
N THR A 24 8.88 0.12 21.97
CA THR A 24 9.91 0.46 20.97
C THR A 24 10.61 1.76 21.39
N PRO A 25 11.51 1.70 22.40
CA PRO A 25 12.08 2.91 22.99
C PRO A 25 13.13 3.63 22.14
N TYR A 26 13.66 2.97 21.11
CA TYR A 26 14.69 3.52 20.23
C TYR A 26 14.27 3.44 18.77
N ASP A 27 14.71 4.42 17.98
CA ASP A 27 14.57 4.39 16.53
C ASP A 27 15.61 3.48 15.87
N ALA A 28 15.52 3.31 14.55
CA ALA A 28 16.43 2.49 13.75
C ALA A 28 17.91 2.97 13.78
N TYR A 29 18.17 4.16 14.29
CA TYR A 29 19.51 4.76 14.40
C TYR A 29 20.02 4.73 15.85
N GLY A 30 19.26 4.16 16.79
CA GLY A 30 19.62 4.09 18.21
C GLY A 30 19.30 5.34 19.02
N ASN A 31 18.59 6.31 18.43
CA ASN A 31 18.14 7.49 19.16
C ASN A 31 16.95 7.13 20.05
N SER A 32 16.97 7.58 21.31
CA SER A 32 15.85 7.45 22.23
C SER A 32 14.62 8.21 21.72
N LEU A 33 13.46 7.55 21.68
CA LEU A 33 12.21 8.18 21.27
C LEU A 33 11.73 9.23 22.28
N ALA A 34 11.98 8.99 23.57
CA ALA A 34 11.58 9.90 24.65
C ALA A 34 12.24 11.29 24.53
N ASP A 35 13.41 11.35 23.89
CA ASP A 35 14.17 12.59 23.71
C ASP A 35 13.82 13.33 22.40
N MET A 36 12.95 12.75 21.56
CA MET A 36 12.59 13.34 20.27
C MET A 36 11.46 14.35 20.41
N PRO A 37 11.62 15.61 19.95
CA PRO A 37 10.55 16.60 19.99
C PRO A 37 9.26 16.15 19.29
N MET A 38 9.38 15.36 18.22
CA MET A 38 8.24 14.81 17.45
C MET A 38 7.40 13.80 18.25
N MET A 39 7.96 13.15 19.28
CA MET A 39 7.28 12.14 20.10
C MET A 39 6.72 12.71 21.41
N SER A 40 7.00 13.98 21.72
CA SER A 40 6.65 14.60 23.01
C SER A 40 5.16 14.55 23.38
N ASN A 41 4.28 14.48 22.38
CA ASN A 41 2.83 14.36 22.54
C ASN A 41 2.28 13.18 21.71
N PHE A 42 3.11 12.15 21.49
CA PHE A 42 2.73 10.99 20.68
C PHE A 42 3.32 9.70 21.27
N ASN A 43 2.63 9.13 22.25
CA ASN A 43 2.94 7.85 22.88
C ASN A 43 1.84 6.79 22.69
N GLU A 44 0.59 7.18 22.45
CA GLU A 44 -0.57 6.27 22.42
C GLU A 44 -1.28 6.36 21.06
N LEU A 45 -1.04 5.37 20.18
CA LEU A 45 -1.61 5.36 18.83
C LEU A 45 -3.14 5.43 18.82
N LYS A 46 -3.82 4.89 19.84
CA LYS A 46 -5.29 4.82 19.86
C LYS A 46 -5.96 6.18 20.01
N VAL A 47 -5.36 7.07 20.81
CA VAL A 47 -5.99 8.34 21.22
C VAL A 47 -5.34 9.56 20.57
N GLU A 48 -4.09 9.44 20.14
CA GLU A 48 -3.32 10.57 19.60
C GLU A 48 -3.19 10.53 18.07
N ALA A 49 -3.57 9.42 17.42
CA ALA A 49 -3.58 9.33 15.96
C ALA A 49 -4.95 9.71 15.37
N ASP A 50 -5.01 10.91 14.78
CA ASP A 50 -6.19 11.37 14.02
C ASP A 50 -6.32 10.71 12.64
N LEU A 51 -5.22 10.20 12.11
CA LEU A 51 -5.14 9.58 10.79
C LEU A 51 -4.03 8.52 10.76
N MET A 52 -4.35 7.37 10.20
CA MET A 52 -3.37 6.33 9.88
C MET A 52 -3.17 6.24 8.37
N ILE A 53 -1.90 6.18 7.94
CA ILE A 53 -1.54 6.00 6.53
C ILE A 53 -0.73 4.70 6.42
N GLY A 54 -1.30 3.72 5.72
CA GLY A 54 -0.63 2.46 5.41
C GLY A 54 0.07 2.51 4.06
N LEU A 55 1.27 1.94 4.01
CA LEU A 55 2.07 1.74 2.80
C LEU A 55 2.30 0.23 2.61
N ASP A 56 1.47 -0.38 1.76
CA ASP A 56 1.31 -1.83 1.55
C ASP A 56 1.02 -2.58 2.87
N ALA A 57 0.26 -1.93 3.75
CA ALA A 57 -0.11 -2.49 5.04
C ALA A 57 -1.35 -3.36 4.89
N ARG A 58 -1.33 -4.55 5.51
CA ARG A 58 -2.46 -5.49 5.49
C ARG A 58 -3.08 -5.57 6.88
N GLY A 59 -4.37 -5.27 6.99
CA GLY A 59 -5.14 -5.43 8.24
C GLY A 59 -5.30 -4.18 9.09
N LEU A 60 -4.88 -3.00 8.62
CA LEU A 60 -5.09 -1.74 9.33
C LEU A 60 -6.58 -1.43 9.56
N GLU A 61 -7.45 -1.84 8.65
CA GLU A 61 -8.90 -1.65 8.77
C GLU A 61 -9.48 -2.32 10.02
N THR A 62 -8.98 -3.50 10.39
CA THR A 62 -9.53 -4.27 11.51
C THR A 62 -9.15 -3.68 12.86
N ILE A 63 -8.00 -3.01 12.93
CA ILE A 63 -7.49 -2.39 14.15
C ILE A 63 -8.00 -0.94 14.22
N TYR A 64 -7.59 -0.10 13.28
CA TYR A 64 -7.77 1.34 13.40
C TYR A 64 -9.17 1.79 13.07
N VAL A 65 -9.79 1.22 12.04
CA VAL A 65 -11.15 1.63 11.66
C VAL A 65 -12.18 0.96 12.57
N VAL A 66 -12.12 -0.37 12.70
CA VAL A 66 -13.14 -1.11 13.45
C VAL A 66 -13.02 -0.93 14.96
N ARG A 67 -11.81 -0.94 15.55
CA ARG A 67 -11.65 -0.86 17.01
C ARG A 67 -11.48 0.56 17.52
N TYR A 68 -10.78 1.41 16.77
CA TYR A 68 -10.41 2.76 17.22
C TYR A 68 -11.17 3.88 16.51
N ASN A 69 -11.94 3.55 15.47
CA ASN A 69 -12.66 4.52 14.65
C ASN A 69 -11.75 5.63 14.07
N THR A 70 -10.46 5.31 13.90
CA THR A 70 -9.44 6.17 13.28
C THR A 70 -9.55 6.05 11.76
N PRO A 71 -9.66 7.18 11.02
CA PRO A 71 -9.56 7.20 9.57
C PRO A 71 -8.29 6.53 9.06
N VAL A 72 -8.41 5.69 8.03
CA VAL A 72 -7.27 5.06 7.36
C VAL A 72 -7.22 5.49 5.89
N LEU A 73 -6.03 5.89 5.43
CA LEU A 73 -5.66 5.96 4.02
C LEU A 73 -4.69 4.81 3.72
N GLU A 74 -4.87 4.15 2.59
CA GLU A 74 -4.00 3.03 2.20
C GLU A 74 -3.37 3.28 0.84
N MET A 75 -2.07 3.02 0.73
CA MET A 75 -1.37 2.99 -0.54
C MET A 75 -0.69 1.63 -0.69
N GLY A 76 -0.95 0.89 -1.75
CA GLY A 76 -0.40 -0.46 -1.90
C GLY A 76 -0.05 -0.83 -3.33
N GLY A 77 0.51 -2.03 -3.48
CA GLY A 77 0.86 -2.62 -4.77
C GLY A 77 -0.35 -2.96 -5.64
N THR A 78 -0.09 -3.29 -6.91
CA THR A 78 -1.12 -3.80 -7.82
C THR A 78 -1.68 -5.15 -7.35
N ASP A 79 -0.87 -5.95 -6.66
CA ASP A 79 -1.25 -7.26 -6.10
C ASP A 79 -2.27 -7.12 -4.95
N SER A 80 -2.11 -6.11 -4.10
CA SER A 80 -3.00 -5.86 -2.96
C SER A 80 -4.26 -5.08 -3.34
N ALA A 81 -4.30 -4.45 -4.53
CA ALA A 81 -5.42 -3.67 -5.04
C ALA A 81 -6.76 -4.41 -5.00
N SER A 82 -6.78 -5.65 -5.47
CA SER A 82 -8.01 -6.46 -5.60
C SER A 82 -8.62 -6.78 -4.24
N TYR A 83 -7.78 -7.10 -3.26
CA TYR A 83 -8.22 -7.45 -1.91
C TYR A 83 -8.67 -6.22 -1.13
N LEU A 84 -7.91 -5.12 -1.21
CA LEU A 84 -8.20 -3.87 -0.49
C LEU A 84 -9.38 -3.08 -1.08
N ALA A 85 -9.75 -3.34 -2.34
CA ALA A 85 -10.94 -2.74 -2.96
C ALA A 85 -12.23 -3.04 -2.18
N LEU A 86 -12.36 -4.22 -1.57
CA LEU A 86 -13.50 -4.55 -0.71
C LEU A 86 -13.50 -3.69 0.56
N SER A 87 -12.34 -3.52 1.21
CA SER A 87 -12.22 -2.66 2.40
C SER A 87 -12.52 -1.19 2.06
N TYR A 88 -12.08 -0.71 0.89
CA TYR A 88 -12.43 0.64 0.41
C TYR A 88 -13.92 0.80 0.15
N THR A 89 -14.54 -0.13 -0.60
CA THR A 89 -15.98 -0.07 -0.93
C THR A 89 -16.89 -0.27 0.28
N ALA A 90 -16.43 -1.01 1.29
CA ALA A 90 -17.10 -1.13 2.60
C ALA A 90 -16.99 0.16 3.45
N GLY A 91 -16.20 1.15 3.02
CA GLY A 91 -16.02 2.42 3.71
C GLY A 91 -14.98 2.39 4.83
N TYR A 92 -14.17 1.32 4.94
CA TYR A 92 -13.12 1.25 5.94
C TYR A 92 -11.99 2.24 5.63
N PHE A 93 -11.61 2.37 4.36
CA PHE A 93 -10.60 3.34 3.95
C PHE A 93 -11.25 4.64 3.46
N LYS A 94 -10.73 5.79 3.91
CA LYS A 94 -11.17 7.12 3.44
C LYS A 94 -10.61 7.46 2.05
N GLY A 95 -9.54 6.79 1.65
CA GLY A 95 -8.87 6.99 0.38
C GLY A 95 -7.89 5.85 0.14
N MET A 96 -7.68 5.54 -1.13
CA MET A 96 -6.85 4.41 -1.53
C MET A 96 -6.06 4.76 -2.80
N ILE A 97 -4.75 4.57 -2.77
CA ILE A 97 -3.86 4.76 -3.93
C ILE A 97 -3.24 3.41 -4.27
N MET A 98 -3.75 2.73 -5.31
CA MET A 98 -3.30 1.35 -5.62
C MET A 98 -2.53 1.24 -6.91
N GLY A 99 -1.39 0.56 -6.80
CA GLY A 99 -0.54 0.17 -7.91
C GLY A 99 -0.07 1.34 -8.77
N GLN A 100 0.42 1.01 -9.96
CA GLN A 100 0.97 2.00 -10.88
C GLN A 100 -0.09 2.98 -11.39
N ARG A 101 -1.35 2.54 -11.50
CA ARG A 101 -2.46 3.41 -11.94
C ARG A 101 -2.78 4.48 -10.91
N GLY A 102 -2.99 4.09 -9.65
CA GLY A 102 -3.27 5.03 -8.57
C GLY A 102 -2.13 6.02 -8.37
N GLY A 103 -0.88 5.55 -8.42
CA GLY A 103 0.29 6.43 -8.37
C GLY A 103 0.32 7.43 -9.54
N ALA A 104 0.02 7.01 -10.77
CA ALA A 104 0.00 7.90 -11.92
C ALA A 104 -1.13 8.93 -11.85
N GLU A 105 -2.31 8.54 -11.37
CA GLU A 105 -3.43 9.44 -11.10
C GLU A 105 -3.04 10.48 -10.04
N TYR A 106 -2.36 10.06 -8.96
CA TYR A 106 -1.85 10.96 -7.93
C TYR A 106 -0.81 11.96 -8.46
N GLU A 107 0.15 11.53 -9.28
CA GLU A 107 1.13 12.42 -9.92
C GLU A 107 0.44 13.49 -10.78
N ILE A 108 -0.60 13.12 -11.54
CA ILE A 108 -1.37 14.05 -12.37
C ILE A 108 -2.14 15.06 -11.52
N LEU A 109 -2.82 14.60 -10.47
CA LEU A 109 -3.66 15.45 -9.62
C LEU A 109 -2.84 16.37 -8.71
N SER A 110 -1.72 15.89 -8.19
CA SER A 110 -0.85 16.66 -7.28
C SER A 110 0.13 17.57 -8.03
N GLY A 111 0.41 17.30 -9.30
CA GLY A 111 1.48 17.97 -10.06
C GLY A 111 2.89 17.56 -9.62
N ILE A 112 3.01 16.61 -8.68
CA ILE A 112 4.29 16.09 -8.20
C ILE A 112 4.75 15.02 -9.18
N ALA A 113 5.83 15.30 -9.90
CA ALA A 113 6.41 14.33 -10.82
C ALA A 113 7.04 13.16 -10.06
N GLY A 114 6.69 11.94 -10.47
CA GLY A 114 7.30 10.71 -9.98
C GLY A 114 7.55 9.73 -11.12
N LYS A 115 7.58 8.43 -10.79
CA LYS A 115 7.83 7.35 -11.76
C LYS A 115 6.59 6.54 -12.12
N ALA A 116 5.48 6.74 -11.41
CA ALA A 116 4.28 5.92 -11.56
C ALA A 116 3.67 6.07 -12.96
N ARG A 117 3.62 7.28 -13.53
CA ARG A 117 3.13 7.47 -14.91
C ARG A 117 4.00 6.75 -15.95
N SER A 118 5.32 6.81 -15.80
CA SER A 118 6.26 6.11 -16.69
C SER A 118 6.12 4.60 -16.56
N TYR A 119 6.00 4.08 -15.33
CA TYR A 119 5.78 2.66 -15.10
C TYR A 119 4.43 2.17 -15.64
N LEU A 120 3.37 2.96 -15.50
CA LEU A 120 2.06 2.64 -16.08
C LEU A 120 2.15 2.52 -17.60
N GLN A 121 2.81 3.48 -18.26
CA GLN A 121 3.02 3.43 -19.71
C GLN A 121 3.82 2.18 -20.12
N ASN A 122 4.89 1.84 -19.39
CA ASN A 122 5.68 0.66 -19.69
C ASN A 122 4.86 -0.63 -19.58
N THR A 123 4.06 -0.77 -18.53
CA THR A 123 3.17 -1.92 -18.35
C THR A 123 2.18 -2.04 -19.50
N PHE A 124 1.52 -0.95 -19.90
CA PHE A 124 0.61 -0.95 -21.05
C PHE A 124 1.31 -1.35 -22.35
N THR A 125 2.49 -0.80 -22.63
CA THR A 125 3.27 -1.13 -23.83
C THR A 125 3.62 -2.61 -23.88
N ILE A 126 4.18 -3.16 -22.79
CA ILE A 126 4.59 -4.57 -22.71
C ILE A 126 3.36 -5.49 -22.82
N SER A 127 2.28 -5.19 -22.09
CA SER A 127 1.06 -5.98 -22.15
C SER A 127 0.45 -5.99 -23.56
N THR A 128 0.48 -4.86 -24.26
CA THR A 128 -0.02 -4.77 -25.64
C THR A 128 0.81 -5.63 -26.59
N ILE A 129 2.14 -5.55 -26.51
CA ILE A 129 3.05 -6.37 -27.32
C ILE A 129 2.80 -7.86 -27.06
N MET A 130 2.65 -8.27 -25.79
CA MET A 130 2.39 -9.65 -25.42
C MET A 130 1.07 -10.17 -26.00
N VAL A 131 0.01 -9.37 -25.96
CA VAL A 131 -1.29 -9.74 -26.56
C VAL A 131 -1.15 -9.91 -28.08
N ILE A 132 -0.45 -9.00 -28.76
CA ILE A 132 -0.21 -9.11 -30.21
C ILE A 132 0.54 -10.40 -30.54
N ILE A 133 1.63 -10.70 -29.83
CA ILE A 133 2.40 -11.93 -30.03
C ILE A 133 1.52 -13.17 -29.81
N MET A 134 0.69 -13.16 -28.77
CA MET A 134 -0.21 -14.27 -28.47
C MET A 134 -1.25 -14.49 -29.57
N ILE A 135 -1.82 -13.41 -30.13
CA ILE A 135 -2.74 -13.49 -31.27
C ILE A 135 -2.02 -14.08 -32.48
N VAL A 136 -0.83 -13.59 -32.83
CA VAL A 136 -0.04 -14.10 -33.96
C VAL A 136 0.27 -15.60 -33.78
N ALA A 137 0.70 -16.01 -32.60
CA ALA A 137 0.98 -17.41 -32.28
C ALA A 137 -0.26 -18.30 -32.44
N ASN A 138 -1.42 -17.84 -31.95
CA ASN A 138 -2.69 -18.56 -32.09
C ASN A 138 -3.14 -18.66 -33.56
N VAL A 139 -3.00 -17.58 -34.34
CA VAL A 139 -3.31 -17.60 -35.78
C VAL A 139 -2.41 -18.60 -36.50
N GLN A 140 -1.09 -18.58 -36.24
CA GLN A 140 -0.16 -19.54 -36.83
C GLN A 140 -0.49 -20.99 -36.46
N TYR A 141 -0.87 -21.24 -35.21
CA TYR A 141 -1.28 -22.56 -34.74
C TYR A 141 -2.51 -23.07 -35.50
N VAL A 142 -3.54 -22.25 -35.66
CA VAL A 142 -4.76 -22.62 -36.37
C VAL A 142 -4.50 -22.86 -37.86
N LEU A 143 -3.66 -22.04 -38.49
CA LEU A 143 -3.28 -22.20 -39.90
C LEU A 143 -2.55 -23.53 -40.14
N LYS A 144 -1.54 -23.85 -39.33
CA LYS A 144 -0.81 -25.14 -39.44
C LYS A 144 -1.71 -26.34 -39.20
N LYS A 145 -2.58 -26.28 -38.19
CA LYS A 145 -3.54 -27.36 -37.92
C LYS A 145 -4.49 -27.61 -39.09
N LYS A 146 -4.81 -26.57 -39.88
CA LYS A 146 -5.64 -26.69 -41.08
C LYS A 146 -4.90 -27.29 -42.28
N GLU A 147 -3.57 -27.20 -42.33
CA GLU A 147 -2.76 -27.85 -43.37
C GLU A 147 -2.56 -29.36 -43.10
N GLU A 148 -2.66 -29.79 -41.84
CA GLU A 148 -2.50 -31.20 -41.43
C GLU A 148 -3.81 -32.01 -41.49
N ASN A 149 -4.98 -31.38 -41.66
CA ASN A 149 -6.29 -32.02 -41.84
C ASN A 149 -6.79 -31.88 -43.28
#